data_AF-X0Y680-F1
#
_entry.id   AF-X0Y680-F1
#
_cell.length_a   1.000
_cell.length_b   1.000
_cell.length_c   1.000
_cell.angle_alpha   90.00
_cell.angle_beta   90.00
_cell.angle_gamma   90.00
#
_symmetry.space_group_name_H-M   'P 1'
#
loop_
_entity.id
_entity.type
_entity.pdbx_description
1 polymer ?
#
loop_
_entity_poly.entity_id
_entity_poly.type
_entity_poly.pdbx_seq_one_letter_code
_entity_poly.pdbx_strand_id
1 'polypeptide(L)'
;LDLFWAVREPPPSHYQRTIALLGPGGLRWNPRDTLPPRDFREPSATWAWPVGTYVQDSHYVETVPGTPPGVYDLNLTLFELETLVAMRVLEAGGQPGPPMLSLGQITVTRPRRSPDPAELTAQHRLNTDLGSLVLLGVSLDRTEAAPGDLFLVTLFWLAAEDPEIDLIARLALIAADGSSAATFDLPPTTASHPTSTWQAGDLWRGQHLLYFPAATFDGDYTWRLTLLPPGQSTDL
;
A
#
# COMPACT_ATOMS: atom_id res chain seq x y z
N LEU A 1 0.17 -18.24 -5.34
CA LEU A 1 0.47 -18.68 -3.96
C LEU A 1 -0.39 -19.89 -3.69
N ASP A 2 0.22 -21.02 -3.35
CA ASP A 2 -0.50 -22.24 -3.01
C ASP A 2 -0.32 -22.52 -1.52
N LEU A 3 -1.43 -22.55 -0.78
CA LEU A 3 -1.47 -22.88 0.64
C LEU A 3 -1.97 -24.31 0.81
N PHE A 4 -1.30 -25.08 1.66
CA PHE A 4 -1.70 -26.46 1.99
C PHE A 4 -2.01 -26.55 3.47
N TRP A 5 -3.28 -26.76 3.78
CA TRP A 5 -3.81 -26.74 5.14
C TRP A 5 -4.00 -28.15 5.68
N ALA A 6 -3.34 -28.48 6.80
CA ALA A 6 -3.61 -29.69 7.55
C ALA A 6 -4.56 -29.42 8.71
N VAL A 7 -5.71 -30.10 8.71
CA VAL A 7 -6.68 -30.00 9.80
C VAL A 7 -6.35 -31.01 10.90
N ARG A 8 -6.00 -30.51 12.08
CA ARG A 8 -5.72 -31.33 13.28
C ARG A 8 -6.98 -31.67 14.05
N GLU A 9 -7.87 -30.70 14.18
CA GLU A 9 -9.18 -30.82 14.84
C GLU A 9 -10.23 -30.15 13.94
N PRO A 10 -11.49 -30.63 13.92
CA PRO A 10 -12.55 -30.01 13.13
C PRO A 10 -12.66 -28.51 13.47
N PRO A 11 -12.53 -27.60 12.48
CA PRO A 11 -12.63 -26.17 12.75
C PRO A 11 -14.03 -25.84 13.29
N PRO A 12 -14.15 -25.19 14.45
CA PRO A 12 -15.45 -24.96 15.08
C PRO A 12 -16.29 -23.91 14.34
N SER A 13 -15.64 -23.08 13.53
CA SER A 13 -16.25 -21.97 12.80
C SER A 13 -15.79 -21.94 11.33
N HIS A 14 -16.45 -21.09 10.54
CA HIS A 14 -15.96 -20.73 9.23
C HIS A 14 -14.88 -19.65 9.34
N TYR A 15 -13.67 -19.92 8.86
CA TYR A 15 -12.57 -18.97 8.83
C TYR A 15 -12.34 -18.44 7.41
N GLN A 16 -12.08 -17.15 7.31
CA GLN A 16 -11.63 -16.50 6.09
C GLN A 16 -10.18 -16.05 6.25
N ARG A 17 -9.49 -15.95 5.11
CA ARG A 17 -8.11 -15.54 4.98
C ARG A 17 -8.00 -14.20 4.27
N THR A 18 -6.99 -13.41 4.64
CA THR A 18 -6.45 -12.33 3.82
C THR A 18 -4.96 -12.56 3.60
N ILE A 19 -4.54 -12.33 2.37
CA ILE A 19 -3.12 -12.35 1.99
C ILE A 19 -2.73 -10.91 1.69
N ALA A 20 -1.77 -10.37 2.45
CA ALA A 20 -1.32 -8.99 2.32
C ALA A 20 0.14 -8.95 1.85
N LEU A 21 0.39 -8.17 0.81
CA LEU A 21 1.73 -7.78 0.39
C LEU A 21 2.04 -6.44 1.06
N LEU A 22 2.88 -6.45 2.08
CA LEU A 22 3.21 -5.29 2.89
C LEU A 22 4.55 -4.71 2.46
N GLY A 23 4.58 -3.40 2.23
CA GLY A 23 5.79 -2.66 1.88
C GLY A 23 6.32 -1.85 3.07
N PRO A 24 7.22 -0.88 2.80
CA PRO A 24 7.72 0.04 3.82
C PRO A 24 6.58 0.69 4.62
N GLY A 25 6.77 0.80 5.94
CA GLY A 25 5.77 1.38 6.84
C GLY A 25 4.54 0.49 7.10
N GLY A 26 4.55 -0.79 6.67
CA GLY A 26 3.43 -1.72 6.87
C GLY A 26 2.24 -1.44 5.95
N LEU A 27 2.43 -0.61 4.91
CA LEU A 27 1.40 -0.28 3.94
C LEU A 27 1.15 -1.44 2.98
N ARG A 28 -0.11 -1.63 2.59
CA ARG A 28 -0.54 -2.74 1.73
C ARG A 28 -0.45 -2.37 0.25
N TRP A 29 0.19 -3.22 -0.54
CA TRP A 29 0.47 -3.06 -1.97
C TRP A 29 -0.22 -4.08 -2.88
N ASN A 30 -1.25 -4.75 -2.37
CA ASN A 30 -2.16 -5.60 -3.14
C ASN A 30 -3.62 -5.26 -2.80
N PRO A 31 -4.59 -5.59 -3.68
CA PRO A 31 -6.02 -5.49 -3.35
C PRO A 31 -6.38 -6.25 -2.06
N ARG A 32 -7.47 -5.84 -1.41
CA ARG A 32 -7.92 -6.43 -0.13
C ARG A 32 -8.25 -7.92 -0.24
N ASP A 33 -8.83 -8.29 -1.37
CA ASP A 33 -9.17 -9.65 -1.72
C ASP A 33 -8.20 -10.20 -2.76
N THR A 34 -7.85 -11.47 -2.62
CA THR A 34 -7.11 -12.23 -3.63
C THR A 34 -8.08 -13.13 -4.38
N LEU A 35 -7.84 -13.28 -5.68
CA LEU A 35 -8.68 -14.13 -6.52
C LEU A 35 -8.12 -15.56 -6.58
N PRO A 36 -8.97 -16.59 -6.54
CA PRO A 36 -8.53 -17.94 -6.84
C PRO A 36 -8.09 -18.03 -8.31
N PRO A 37 -7.15 -18.93 -8.65
CA PRO A 37 -6.83 -19.21 -10.04
C PRO A 37 -8.06 -19.63 -10.84
N ARG A 38 -8.13 -19.26 -12.12
CA ARG A 38 -9.33 -19.46 -12.96
C ARG A 38 -9.84 -20.90 -12.97
N ASP A 39 -8.92 -21.86 -13.00
CA ASP A 39 -9.23 -23.30 -13.06
C ASP A 39 -9.21 -23.96 -11.68
N PHE A 40 -9.15 -23.16 -10.60
CA PHE A 40 -9.09 -23.63 -9.23
C PHE A 40 -10.45 -23.51 -8.55
N ARG A 41 -10.97 -24.63 -8.05
CA ARG A 41 -12.15 -24.61 -7.19
C ARG A 41 -11.71 -24.22 -5.78
N GLU A 42 -12.27 -23.12 -5.27
CA GLU A 42 -12.05 -22.74 -3.88
C GLU A 42 -12.45 -23.87 -2.92
N PRO A 43 -11.70 -24.03 -1.81
CA PRO A 43 -12.06 -25.01 -0.80
C PRO A 43 -13.46 -24.74 -0.23
N SER A 44 -14.11 -25.78 0.25
CA SER A 44 -15.39 -25.63 0.96
C SER A 44 -15.20 -24.81 2.24
N ALA A 45 -16.30 -24.45 2.90
CA ALA A 45 -16.23 -23.81 4.21
C ALA A 45 -15.37 -24.62 5.19
N THR A 46 -14.57 -23.94 6.01
CA THR A 46 -13.50 -24.57 6.82
C THR A 46 -14.02 -25.60 7.82
N TRP A 47 -15.23 -25.44 8.35
CA TRP A 47 -15.86 -26.42 9.24
C TRP A 47 -16.12 -27.78 8.57
N ALA A 48 -16.14 -27.83 7.23
CA ALA A 48 -16.30 -29.06 6.45
C ALA A 48 -14.96 -29.69 6.02
N TRP A 49 -13.81 -29.12 6.41
CA TRP A 49 -12.51 -29.64 6.01
C TRP A 49 -12.19 -30.98 6.70
N PRO A 50 -11.70 -32.00 5.98
CA PRO A 50 -11.47 -33.32 6.56
C PRO A 50 -10.22 -33.34 7.45
N VAL A 51 -10.38 -33.82 8.68
CA VAL A 51 -9.27 -34.08 9.61
C VAL A 51 -8.33 -35.13 9.02
N GLY A 52 -7.02 -34.93 9.19
CA GLY A 52 -5.99 -35.88 8.74
C GLY A 52 -5.71 -35.86 7.23
N THR A 53 -6.29 -34.91 6.49
CA THR A 53 -5.98 -34.66 5.08
C THR A 53 -5.51 -33.22 4.86
N TYR A 54 -4.98 -32.94 3.66
CA TYR A 54 -4.62 -31.60 3.25
C TYR A 54 -5.71 -30.99 2.36
N VAL A 55 -6.02 -29.72 2.61
CA VAL A 55 -6.85 -28.88 1.74
C VAL A 55 -5.95 -27.87 1.05
N GLN A 56 -5.99 -27.82 -0.27
CA GLN A 56 -5.29 -26.80 -1.05
C GLN A 56 -6.16 -25.54 -1.12
N ASP A 57 -5.53 -24.37 -0.96
CA ASP A 57 -6.14 -23.05 -1.14
C ASP A 57 -5.16 -22.17 -1.94
N SER A 58 -5.48 -21.95 -3.21
CA SER A 58 -4.61 -21.27 -4.16
C SER A 58 -5.11 -19.86 -4.48
N HIS A 59 -4.17 -18.92 -4.61
CA HIS A 59 -4.44 -17.48 -4.77
C HIS A 59 -3.51 -16.82 -5.78
N TYR A 60 -4.06 -15.93 -6.61
CA TYR A 60 -3.29 -14.90 -7.29
C TYR A 60 -3.09 -13.70 -6.36
N VAL A 61 -1.83 -13.34 -6.15
CA VAL A 61 -1.43 -12.16 -5.40
C VAL A 61 -0.87 -11.17 -6.41
N GLU A 62 -1.67 -10.16 -6.72
CA GLU A 62 -1.29 -9.10 -7.66
C GLU A 62 -0.92 -7.83 -6.90
N THR A 63 0.10 -7.14 -7.37
CA THR A 63 0.42 -5.80 -6.89
C THR A 63 -0.60 -4.79 -7.39
N VAL A 64 -0.83 -3.71 -6.64
CA VAL A 64 -1.57 -2.57 -7.16
C VAL A 64 -0.81 -1.90 -8.33
N PRO A 65 -1.50 -1.30 -9.32
CA PRO A 65 -0.82 -0.61 -10.42
C PRO A 65 0.11 0.51 -9.92
N GLY A 66 1.34 0.53 -10.46
CA GLY A 66 2.39 1.48 -10.07
C GLY A 66 3.16 1.11 -8.80
N THR A 67 3.01 -0.11 -8.26
CA THR A 67 3.86 -0.58 -7.14
C THR A 67 5.34 -0.45 -7.50
N PRO A 68 6.14 0.29 -6.72
CA PRO A 68 7.55 0.50 -7.02
C PRO A 68 8.35 -0.80 -6.85
N PRO A 69 9.44 -1.01 -7.60
CA PRO A 69 10.37 -2.10 -7.38
C PRO A 69 10.91 -2.09 -5.94
N GLY A 70 11.08 -3.27 -5.37
CA GLY A 70 11.51 -3.40 -3.97
C GLY A 70 11.17 -4.76 -3.37
N VAL A 71 11.47 -4.90 -2.09
CA VAL A 71 11.18 -6.11 -1.31
C VAL A 71 9.93 -5.85 -0.46
N TYR A 72 9.00 -6.79 -0.49
CA TYR A 72 7.71 -6.71 0.19
C TYR A 72 7.47 -7.98 1.01
N ASP A 73 6.91 -7.84 2.20
CA ASP A 73 6.58 -8.95 3.09
C ASP A 73 5.20 -9.52 2.73
N LEU A 74 5.15 -10.81 2.40
CA LEU A 74 3.93 -11.54 2.14
C LEU A 74 3.40 -12.13 3.44
N ASN A 75 2.20 -11.74 3.84
CA ASN A 75 1.61 -12.10 5.12
C ASN A 75 0.23 -12.73 4.94
N LEU A 76 -0.12 -13.61 5.86
CA LEU A 76 -1.41 -14.30 5.94
C LEU A 76 -2.07 -14.02 7.28
N THR A 77 -3.32 -13.59 7.26
CA THR A 77 -4.17 -13.48 8.43
C THR A 77 -5.40 -14.35 8.24
N LEU A 78 -5.73 -15.14 9.25
CA LEU A 78 -7.00 -15.84 9.35
C LEU A 78 -7.89 -15.11 10.35
N PHE A 79 -9.18 -15.02 10.07
CA PHE A 79 -10.18 -14.51 10.99
C PHE A 79 -11.44 -15.36 10.91
N GLU A 80 -12.14 -15.46 12.03
CA GLU A 80 -13.48 -16.04 12.03
C GLU A 80 -14.43 -15.15 11.23
N LEU A 81 -15.14 -15.74 10.26
CA LEU A 81 -15.91 -15.00 9.27
C LEU A 81 -17.05 -14.16 9.90
N GLU A 82 -17.71 -14.70 10.92
CA GLU A 82 -18.87 -14.06 11.55
C GLU A 82 -18.47 -12.93 12.50
N THR A 83 -17.39 -13.11 13.27
CA THR A 83 -16.97 -12.16 14.31
C THR A 83 -15.87 -11.21 13.84
N LEU A 84 -15.22 -11.52 12.72
CA LEU A 84 -14.04 -10.85 12.18
C LEU A 84 -12.85 -10.81 13.15
N VAL A 85 -12.86 -11.68 14.17
CA VAL A 85 -11.76 -11.79 15.13
C VAL A 85 -10.59 -12.52 14.47
N ALA A 86 -9.43 -11.86 14.43
CA ALA A 86 -8.21 -12.44 13.90
C ALA A 86 -7.69 -13.58 14.80
N MET A 87 -7.37 -14.71 14.17
CA MET A 87 -6.75 -15.86 14.80
C MET A 87 -5.28 -15.57 15.11
N ARG A 88 -4.78 -16.13 16.20
CA ARG A 88 -3.36 -16.03 16.58
C ARG A 88 -2.58 -17.23 16.06
N VAL A 89 -1.42 -16.94 15.48
CA VAL A 89 -0.43 -17.96 15.15
C VAL A 89 0.09 -18.56 16.47
N LEU A 90 0.18 -19.88 16.58
CA LEU A 90 0.76 -20.52 17.76
C LEU A 90 2.27 -20.62 17.58
N GLU A 91 3.01 -20.11 18.56
CA GLU A 91 4.47 -20.21 18.64
C GLU A 91 4.91 -21.62 19.07
N ALA A 92 6.22 -21.88 19.00
CA ALA A 92 6.80 -23.11 19.54
C ALA A 92 6.41 -23.28 21.02
N GLY A 93 5.72 -24.38 21.33
CA GLY A 93 5.18 -24.64 22.68
C GLY A 93 3.72 -24.24 22.90
N GLY A 94 3.01 -23.80 21.85
CA GLY A 94 1.56 -23.57 21.88
C GLY A 94 1.12 -22.22 22.45
N GLN A 95 2.07 -21.28 22.65
CA GLN A 95 1.73 -19.93 23.11
C GLN A 95 1.11 -19.10 21.98
N PRO A 96 0.08 -18.27 22.26
CA PRO A 96 -0.48 -17.39 21.25
C PRO A 96 0.51 -16.29 20.85
N GLY A 97 0.89 -16.27 19.58
CA GLY A 97 1.73 -15.26 18.94
C GLY A 97 0.93 -14.16 18.24
N PRO A 98 1.47 -13.55 17.18
CA PRO A 98 0.83 -12.46 16.45
C PRO A 98 -0.40 -12.95 15.65
N PRO A 99 -1.33 -12.03 15.30
CA PRO A 99 -2.49 -12.33 14.46
C PRO A 99 -2.16 -12.41 12.95
N MET A 100 -0.89 -12.58 12.61
CA MET A 100 -0.39 -12.52 11.25
C MET A 100 0.79 -13.49 11.11
N LEU A 101 0.75 -14.33 10.08
CA LEU A 101 1.79 -15.27 9.72
C LEU A 101 2.61 -14.71 8.55
N SER A 102 3.91 -14.53 8.75
CA SER A 102 4.83 -14.20 7.65
C SER A 102 5.04 -15.43 6.77
N LEU A 103 4.75 -15.30 5.47
CA LEU A 103 5.00 -16.33 4.45
C LEU A 103 6.34 -16.15 3.74
N GLY A 104 7.04 -15.04 4.02
CA GLY A 104 8.32 -14.69 3.40
C GLY A 104 8.26 -13.37 2.64
N GLN A 105 9.26 -13.15 1.77
CA GLN A 105 9.43 -11.90 1.03
C GLN A 105 9.31 -12.11 -0.47
N ILE A 106 8.74 -11.11 -1.15
CA ILE A 106 8.59 -11.05 -2.60
C ILE A 106 9.37 -9.83 -3.11
N THR A 107 10.20 -10.06 -4.13
CA THR A 107 10.88 -8.98 -4.84
C THR A 107 10.03 -8.54 -6.03
N VAL A 108 9.50 -7.32 -5.97
CA VAL A 108 8.86 -6.65 -7.10
C VAL A 108 9.95 -6.01 -7.96
N THR A 109 9.85 -6.19 -9.27
CA THR A 109 10.78 -5.63 -10.24
C THR A 109 10.05 -4.69 -11.18
N ARG A 110 10.81 -3.89 -11.94
CA ARG A 110 10.26 -3.00 -12.97
C ARG A 110 9.35 -3.80 -13.92
N PRO A 111 8.12 -3.33 -14.19
CA PRO A 111 7.21 -4.05 -15.06
C PRO A 111 7.74 -4.04 -16.49
N ARG A 112 7.47 -5.10 -17.25
CA ARG A 112 7.89 -5.20 -18.67
C ARG A 112 7.15 -4.22 -19.58
N ARG A 113 5.99 -3.73 -19.13
CA ARG A 113 5.17 -2.71 -19.78
C ARG A 113 4.74 -1.72 -18.71
N SER A 114 4.89 -0.43 -18.97
CA SER A 114 4.37 0.59 -18.07
C SER A 114 2.86 0.41 -17.90
N PRO A 115 2.31 0.54 -16.67
CA PRO A 115 0.87 0.56 -16.46
C PRO A 115 0.20 1.66 -17.29
N ASP A 116 -1.04 1.43 -17.73
CA ASP A 116 -1.84 2.48 -18.34
C ASP A 116 -2.19 3.52 -17.25
N PRO A 117 -1.94 4.82 -17.45
CA PRO A 117 -2.39 5.86 -16.53
C PRO A 117 -3.88 5.78 -16.16
N ALA A 118 -4.72 5.22 -17.03
CA ALA A 118 -6.14 5.00 -16.76
C ALA A 118 -6.40 3.96 -15.66
N GLU A 119 -5.49 3.01 -15.43
CA GLU A 119 -5.57 2.01 -14.35
C GLU A 119 -5.29 2.62 -12.98
N LEU A 120 -4.78 3.86 -12.93
CA LEU A 120 -4.63 4.59 -11.68
C LEU A 120 -5.98 5.09 -11.18
N THR A 121 -6.36 4.56 -10.03
CA THR A 121 -7.57 4.93 -9.29
C THR A 121 -7.28 6.13 -8.37
N ALA A 122 -6.74 7.21 -8.92
CA ALA A 122 -6.51 8.45 -8.17
C ALA A 122 -7.84 9.17 -7.92
N GLN A 123 -8.11 9.55 -6.67
CA GLN A 123 -9.27 10.33 -6.26
C GLN A 123 -9.33 11.70 -6.95
N HIS A 124 -8.20 12.41 -6.99
CA HIS A 124 -8.06 13.70 -7.66
C HIS A 124 -7.03 13.57 -8.77
N ARG A 125 -7.45 13.77 -10.02
CA ARG A 125 -6.57 13.79 -11.20
C ARG A 125 -6.10 15.22 -11.45
N LEU A 126 -4.80 15.41 -11.63
CA LEU A 126 -4.17 16.73 -11.77
C LEU A 126 -3.48 16.87 -13.13
N ASN A 127 -2.53 15.98 -13.44
CA ASN A 127 -1.61 16.08 -14.59
C ASN A 127 -0.74 17.34 -14.56
N THR A 128 -0.14 17.63 -13.40
CA THR A 128 0.73 18.80 -13.22
C THR A 128 2.17 18.44 -13.58
N ASP A 129 2.74 19.12 -14.57
CA ASP A 129 4.17 19.06 -14.87
C ASP A 129 4.97 19.81 -13.79
N LEU A 130 5.93 19.13 -13.18
CA LEU A 130 6.83 19.67 -12.15
C LEU A 130 8.31 19.60 -12.58
N GLY A 131 8.57 19.48 -13.89
CA GLY A 131 9.90 19.30 -14.48
C GLY A 131 10.13 17.83 -14.83
N SER A 132 11.05 17.17 -14.11
CA SER A 132 11.42 15.78 -14.43
C SER A 132 10.27 14.79 -14.18
N LEU A 133 9.29 15.15 -13.34
CA LEU A 133 8.12 14.33 -13.05
C LEU A 133 6.82 15.10 -13.31
N VAL A 134 5.80 14.38 -13.74
CA VAL A 134 4.41 14.83 -13.79
C VAL A 134 3.63 14.19 -12.63
N LEU A 135 2.96 15.00 -11.82
CA LEU A 135 2.01 14.53 -10.82
C LEU A 135 0.67 14.23 -11.51
N LEU A 136 0.41 12.95 -11.77
CA LEU A 136 -0.82 12.49 -12.42
C LEU A 136 -2.06 12.67 -11.53
N GLY A 137 -1.87 12.51 -10.22
CA GLY A 137 -2.94 12.69 -9.26
C GLY A 137 -2.54 12.38 -7.83
N VAL A 138 -3.50 12.57 -6.93
CA VAL A 138 -3.38 12.35 -5.50
C VAL A 138 -4.61 11.63 -4.95
N SER A 139 -4.45 10.88 -3.87
CA SER A 139 -5.56 10.38 -3.05
C SER A 139 -5.25 10.57 -1.58
N LEU A 140 -6.21 11.14 -0.87
CA LEU A 140 -6.15 11.33 0.58
C LEU A 140 -7.20 10.40 1.18
N ASP A 141 -6.83 9.65 2.23
CA ASP A 141 -7.78 8.73 2.87
C ASP A 141 -8.90 9.43 3.65
N ARG A 142 -8.78 10.74 3.86
CA ARG A 142 -9.75 11.60 4.53
C ARG A 142 -9.58 13.07 4.10
N THR A 143 -10.62 13.86 4.34
CA THR A 143 -10.64 15.32 4.15
C THR A 143 -10.65 16.08 5.48
N GLU A 144 -10.83 15.38 6.59
CA GLU A 144 -10.84 15.93 7.95
C GLU A 144 -9.94 15.06 8.84
N ALA A 145 -9.19 15.69 9.74
CA ALA A 145 -8.30 15.02 10.66
C ALA A 145 -8.19 15.81 11.97
N ALA A 146 -8.14 15.11 13.10
CA ALA A 146 -7.79 15.71 14.37
C ALA A 146 -6.26 15.86 14.50
N PRO A 147 -5.77 16.81 15.32
CA PRO A 147 -4.36 16.89 15.67
C PRO A 147 -3.82 15.56 16.19
N GLY A 148 -2.73 15.07 15.59
CA GLY A 148 -2.13 13.77 15.92
C GLY A 148 -2.70 12.57 15.16
N ASP A 149 -3.75 12.73 14.35
CA ASP A 149 -4.27 11.65 13.53
C ASP A 149 -3.26 11.20 12.47
N LEU A 150 -3.22 9.90 12.21
CA LEU A 150 -2.50 9.33 11.07
C LEU A 150 -3.34 9.47 9.80
N PHE A 151 -2.81 10.03 8.72
CA PHE A 151 -3.47 10.10 7.41
C PHE A 151 -2.58 9.50 6.32
N LEU A 152 -3.20 8.92 5.29
CA LEU A 152 -2.53 8.30 4.17
C LEU A 152 -2.61 9.20 2.93
N VAL A 153 -1.44 9.57 2.41
CA VAL A 153 -1.30 10.26 1.12
C VAL A 153 -0.80 9.25 0.09
N THR A 154 -1.51 9.15 -1.02
CA THR A 154 -1.05 8.41 -2.20
C THR A 154 -0.77 9.38 -3.33
N LEU A 155 0.45 9.37 -3.86
CA LEU A 155 0.90 10.21 -4.96
C LEU A 155 1.14 9.34 -6.20
N PHE A 156 0.73 9.83 -7.35
CA PHE A 156 0.89 9.12 -8.62
C PHE A 156 1.77 9.93 -9.56
N TRP A 157 2.88 9.32 -9.97
CA TRP A 157 3.94 9.98 -10.71
C TRP A 157 4.13 9.36 -12.09
N LEU A 158 4.39 10.21 -13.06
CA LEU A 158 4.94 9.85 -14.36
C LEU A 158 6.32 10.51 -14.50
N ALA A 159 7.35 9.73 -14.85
CA ALA A 159 8.64 10.28 -15.22
C ALA A 159 8.56 10.90 -16.62
N ALA A 160 8.74 12.21 -16.73
CA ALA A 160 8.75 12.91 -18.01
C ALA A 160 10.05 12.66 -18.79
N GLU A 161 11.14 12.47 -18.05
CA GLU A 161 12.50 12.18 -18.52
C GLU A 161 13.16 11.15 -17.60
N ASP A 162 14.41 10.77 -17.89
CA ASP A 162 15.25 9.95 -17.01
C ASP A 162 15.86 10.88 -15.93
N PRO A 163 15.35 10.91 -14.68
CA PRO A 163 15.89 11.82 -13.68
C PRO A 163 17.30 11.38 -13.30
N GLU A 164 18.27 12.30 -13.33
CA GLU A 164 19.67 11.98 -12.99
C GLU A 164 19.96 12.05 -11.47
N ILE A 165 18.98 12.52 -10.70
CA ILE A 165 19.12 12.81 -9.26
C ILE A 165 17.92 12.30 -8.47
N ASP A 166 18.12 12.21 -7.16
CA ASP A 166 17.07 11.87 -6.21
C ASP A 166 16.27 13.12 -5.86
N LEU A 167 15.02 13.12 -6.30
CA LEU A 167 14.05 14.18 -6.08
C LEU A 167 13.32 13.95 -4.76
N ILE A 168 12.87 15.05 -4.16
CA ILE A 168 12.08 15.07 -2.93
C ILE A 168 10.74 15.70 -3.24
N ALA A 169 9.66 14.99 -2.89
CA ALA A 169 8.31 15.54 -2.86
C ALA A 169 8.08 16.16 -1.47
N ARG A 170 8.15 17.49 -1.40
CA ARG A 170 7.84 18.25 -0.20
C ARG A 170 6.35 18.54 -0.16
N LEU A 171 5.67 18.00 0.85
CA LEU A 171 4.25 18.23 1.09
C LEU A 171 4.10 19.23 2.24
N ALA A 172 3.50 20.38 1.98
CA ALA A 172 3.27 21.45 2.95
C ALA A 172 1.77 21.62 3.22
N LEU A 173 1.40 21.71 4.50
CA LEU A 173 0.05 22.04 4.94
C LEU A 173 -0.04 23.56 5.11
N ILE A 174 -0.81 24.23 4.26
CA ILE A 174 -0.90 25.69 4.21
C ILE A 174 -2.21 26.14 4.86
N ALA A 175 -2.10 27.05 5.84
CA ALA A 175 -3.24 27.67 6.50
C ALA A 175 -3.90 28.75 5.62
N ALA A 176 -5.11 29.17 5.99
CA ALA A 176 -5.85 30.22 5.27
C ALA A 176 -5.11 31.57 5.17
N ASP A 177 -4.18 31.86 6.10
CA ASP A 177 -3.34 33.07 6.06
C ASP A 177 -2.08 32.92 5.17
N GLY A 178 -1.92 31.76 4.51
CA GLY A 178 -0.79 31.43 3.65
C GLY A 178 0.43 30.91 4.39
N SER A 179 0.41 30.81 5.72
CA SER A 179 1.51 30.23 6.50
C SER A 179 1.56 28.71 6.38
N SER A 180 2.77 28.14 6.47
CA SER A 180 2.95 26.69 6.46
C SER A 180 2.80 26.16 7.89
N ALA A 181 1.71 25.44 8.15
CA ALA A 181 1.45 24.79 9.44
C ALA A 181 2.37 23.57 9.66
N ALA A 182 2.70 22.85 8.58
CA ALA A 182 3.68 21.77 8.60
C ALA A 182 4.25 21.47 7.22
N THR A 183 5.37 20.76 7.21
CA THR A 183 6.07 20.36 5.99
C THR A 183 6.64 18.96 6.16
N PHE A 184 6.51 18.13 5.14
CA PHE A 184 7.00 16.75 5.08
C PHE A 184 7.85 16.56 3.84
N ASP A 185 9.09 16.14 4.00
CA ASP A 185 9.97 15.78 2.89
C ASP A 185 9.89 14.26 2.67
N LEU A 186 9.42 13.88 1.49
CA LEU A 186 9.12 12.49 1.15
C LEU A 186 9.87 12.10 -0.12
N PRO A 187 10.39 10.87 -0.21
CA PRO A 187 10.71 10.32 -1.52
C PRO A 187 9.41 10.23 -2.34
N PRO A 188 9.43 10.45 -3.67
CA PRO A 188 8.22 10.35 -4.50
C PRO A 188 7.51 9.00 -4.42
N THR A 189 8.24 7.90 -4.13
CA THR A 189 7.65 6.57 -3.92
C THR A 189 8.03 5.96 -2.57
N THR A 190 9.24 5.42 -2.46
CA THR A 190 9.82 4.86 -1.22
C THR A 190 11.31 5.20 -1.17
N ALA A 191 11.90 5.16 0.03
CA ALA A 191 13.34 5.43 0.18
C ALA A 191 14.23 4.40 -0.53
N SER A 192 13.75 3.17 -0.72
CA SER A 192 14.47 2.11 -1.45
C SER A 192 14.30 2.18 -2.97
N HIS A 193 13.50 3.12 -3.48
CA HIS A 193 13.24 3.31 -4.89
C HIS A 193 13.41 4.80 -5.28
N PRO A 194 14.67 5.28 -5.32
CA PRO A 194 14.96 6.68 -5.61
C PRO A 194 14.74 7.04 -7.07
N THR A 195 14.43 8.32 -7.36
CA THR A 195 14.09 8.77 -8.72
C THR A 195 15.24 8.71 -9.70
N SER A 196 16.50 8.72 -9.25
CA SER A 196 17.67 8.51 -10.13
C SER A 196 17.67 7.14 -10.83
N THR A 197 16.82 6.21 -10.40
CA THR A 197 16.67 4.88 -11.01
C THR A 197 15.50 4.79 -11.98
N TRP A 198 14.75 5.88 -12.16
CA TRP A 198 13.57 5.94 -13.01
C TRP A 198 13.98 6.16 -14.47
N GLN A 199 13.09 5.77 -15.38
CA GLN A 199 13.22 6.00 -16.82
C GLN A 199 12.00 6.77 -17.30
N ALA A 200 12.16 7.54 -18.37
CA ALA A 200 11.09 8.26 -19.03
C ALA A 200 9.92 7.32 -19.36
N GLY A 201 8.71 7.74 -19.02
CA GLY A 201 7.49 6.93 -19.18
C GLY A 201 7.25 5.93 -18.04
N ASP A 202 8.10 5.88 -17.03
CA ASP A 202 7.80 5.16 -15.80
C ASP A 202 6.61 5.77 -15.08
N LEU A 203 5.74 4.90 -14.59
CA LEU A 203 4.59 5.27 -13.80
C LEU A 203 4.65 4.58 -12.46
N TRP A 204 4.74 5.38 -11.40
CA TRP A 204 4.93 4.88 -10.04
C TRP A 204 3.95 5.50 -9.05
N ARG A 205 3.60 4.72 -8.04
CA ARG A 205 2.76 5.10 -6.92
C ARG A 205 3.64 5.25 -5.68
N GLY A 206 3.51 6.37 -4.98
CA GLY A 206 4.04 6.58 -3.63
C GLY A 206 2.92 6.52 -2.61
N GLN A 207 3.15 5.85 -1.49
CA GLN A 207 2.21 5.80 -0.37
C GLN A 207 2.94 6.22 0.91
N HIS A 208 2.41 7.22 1.59
CA HIS A 208 3.01 7.81 2.77
C HIS A 208 2.00 7.95 3.89
N LEU A 209 2.30 7.36 5.03
CA LEU A 209 1.53 7.53 6.25
C LEU A 209 2.18 8.63 7.09
N LEU A 210 1.41 9.68 7.37
CA LEU A 210 1.90 10.90 8.01
C LEU A 210 1.05 11.21 9.24
N TYR A 211 1.65 11.83 10.25
CA TYR A 211 0.91 12.35 11.39
C TYR A 211 0.49 13.78 11.11
N PHE A 212 -0.80 14.06 11.33
CA PHE A 212 -1.31 15.42 11.30
C PHE A 212 -0.71 16.20 12.48
N PRO A 213 -0.20 17.43 12.28
CA PRO A 213 0.55 18.12 13.32
C PRO A 213 -0.31 18.37 14.56
N ALA A 214 0.24 18.08 15.74
CA ALA A 214 -0.50 18.20 17.01
C ALA A 214 -0.81 19.65 17.40
N ALA A 215 -0.05 20.62 16.88
CA ALA A 215 -0.21 22.05 17.16
C ALA A 215 -1.07 22.78 16.10
N THR A 216 -1.83 22.03 15.29
CA THR A 216 -2.70 22.61 14.27
C THR A 216 -3.98 23.15 14.92
N PHE A 217 -4.36 24.38 14.59
CA PHE A 217 -5.62 24.96 15.05
C PHE A 217 -6.77 24.48 14.16
N ASP A 218 -7.99 24.65 14.66
CA ASP A 218 -9.18 24.38 13.85
C ASP A 218 -9.25 25.36 12.68
N GLY A 219 -9.52 24.84 11.49
CA GLY A 219 -9.68 25.66 10.28
C GLY A 219 -9.45 24.87 9.01
N ASP A 220 -9.63 25.56 7.88
CA ASP A 220 -9.38 25.01 6.56
C ASP A 220 -7.90 25.13 6.20
N TYR A 221 -7.36 24.04 5.67
CA TYR A 221 -5.99 23.95 5.20
C TYR A 221 -5.96 23.42 3.77
N THR A 222 -4.97 23.87 3.00
CA THR A 222 -4.70 23.37 1.64
C THR A 222 -3.36 22.66 1.63
N TRP A 223 -3.29 21.50 0.98
CA TRP A 223 -2.04 20.83 0.76
C TRP A 223 -1.33 21.43 -0.47
N ARG A 224 -0.05 21.72 -0.34
CA ARG A 224 0.83 22.12 -1.44
C ARG A 224 1.94 21.11 -1.60
N LEU A 225 2.14 20.63 -2.81
CA LEU A 225 3.27 19.78 -3.16
C LEU A 225 4.32 20.62 -3.90
N THR A 226 5.58 20.46 -3.51
CA THR A 226 6.74 21.04 -4.18
C THR A 226 7.73 19.93 -4.53
N LEU A 227 8.14 19.82 -5.79
CA LEU A 227 9.16 18.87 -6.23
C LEU A 227 10.54 19.54 -6.21
N LEU A 228 11.48 18.96 -5.46
CA LEU A 228 12.79 19.51 -5.19
C LEU A 228 13.91 18.58 -5.68
N PRO A 229 14.99 19.12 -6.28
CA PRO A 229 15.04 20.38 -7.03
C PRO A 229 14.25 20.27 -8.37
N PRO A 230 13.87 21.37 -9.05
CA PRO A 230 14.26 22.75 -8.82
C PRO A 230 13.32 23.55 -7.87
N GLY A 231 12.19 22.98 -7.43
CA GLY A 231 11.23 23.66 -6.55
C GLY A 231 9.92 24.06 -7.21
N GLN A 232 9.50 23.39 -8.29
CA GLN A 232 8.17 23.61 -8.88
C GLN A 232 7.08 23.10 -7.93
N SER A 233 5.95 23.79 -7.88
CA SER A 233 4.89 23.52 -6.89
C SER A 233 3.49 23.48 -7.50
N THR A 234 2.59 22.76 -6.84
CA THR A 234 1.16 22.68 -7.13
C THR A 234 0.36 22.56 -5.84
N ASP A 235 -0.83 23.17 -5.81
CA ASP A 235 -1.81 22.91 -4.77
C ASP A 235 -2.57 21.61 -5.10
N LEU A 236 -3.06 20.91 -4.08
CA LEU A 236 -3.70 19.58 -4.15
C LEU A 236 -5.18 19.63 -3.78
#